data_AF-A0A3G6MEN3-F1
#
_entry.id   AF-A0A3G6MEN3-F1
#
_cell.length_a   1.000
_cell.length_b   1.000
_cell.length_c   1.000
_cell.angle_alpha   90.00
_cell.angle_beta   90.00
_cell.angle_gamma   90.00
#
_symmetry.space_group_name_H-M   'P 1'
#
loop_
_entity.id
_entity.type
_entity.pdbx_description
1 polymer ?
#
loop_
_entity_poly.entity_id
_entity_poly.type
_entity_poly.pdbx_seq_one_letter_code
_entity_poly.pdbx_strand_id
1 'polypeptide(L)'
;MERINRLKSSIVNNQETYFLFITLFGYILSDINPFELKKLSLAANLLLRGFVFILSIYFIIKNFEIIKKRKIVILSFLFFFSFYLIKVFYTLQNFPFNANVLPALRNVLYYFILIVIPLPVVAILSLDYSKINFKKFYKTIFSFLFVILTVNFLFIGKENGNRNGIFNAYYITTGYYGLSLVLLSLFSYVFLKEKSKIYLVGMILGFIPIFVSAARSPVLALFLILLLFIILKNKRKYWLCYGIILTLFAGTLFTIYKNGIGDNIVFFKRINAAIFERNASGRSYYLDKGIDIFINNPWFGGRVLFEDGMYSHNLFVDILMSTGVLGMILFIFYFKFVVQSFIKVLKNIYKYKESGILVFFFLQYFVLVQTSGCTYASFEFWYFGAAIIGLGYINLTNEEIKSNDSRGYATGDH
;
A
#
# COMPACT_ATOMS: atom_id res chain seq x y z
N MET A 1 -25.10 -5.32 31.27
CA MET A 1 -23.81 -4.73 31.69
C MET A 1 -22.61 -5.63 31.38
N GLU A 2 -22.67 -6.94 31.65
CA GLU A 2 -21.53 -7.86 31.45
C GLU A 2 -21.02 -7.94 29.99
N ARG A 3 -21.93 -7.95 29.00
CA ARG A 3 -21.58 -7.95 27.57
C ARG A 3 -20.86 -6.65 27.14
N ILE A 4 -21.24 -5.51 27.72
CA ILE A 4 -20.60 -4.20 27.48
C ILE A 4 -19.20 -4.16 28.12
N ASN A 5 -19.06 -4.73 29.32
CA ASN A 5 -17.76 -4.81 30.00
C ASN A 5 -16.79 -5.75 29.26
N ARG A 6 -17.28 -6.88 28.73
CA ARG A 6 -16.50 -7.78 27.87
C ARG A 6 -16.07 -7.10 26.56
N LEU A 7 -16.96 -6.32 25.93
CA LEU A 7 -16.63 -5.52 24.74
C LEU A 7 -15.57 -4.46 25.04
N LYS A 8 -15.71 -3.68 26.13
CA LYS A 8 -14.71 -2.68 26.56
C LYS A 8 -13.34 -3.33 26.78
N SER A 9 -13.29 -4.43 27.53
CA SER A 9 -12.04 -5.18 27.78
C SER A 9 -11.40 -5.68 26.48
N SER A 10 -12.18 -6.25 25.56
CA SER A 10 -11.70 -6.71 24.25
C SER A 10 -11.17 -5.56 23.37
N ILE A 11 -11.81 -4.39 23.40
CA ILE A 11 -11.36 -3.21 22.65
C ILE A 11 -10.05 -2.69 23.23
N VAL A 12 -9.97 -2.54 24.55
CA VAL A 12 -8.76 -2.07 25.26
C VAL A 12 -7.57 -2.99 24.98
N ASN A 13 -7.79 -4.30 24.95
CA ASN A 13 -6.72 -5.27 24.70
C ASN A 13 -6.26 -5.34 23.23
N ASN A 14 -6.98 -4.75 22.28
CA ASN A 14 -6.66 -4.82 20.85
C ASN A 14 -6.53 -3.43 20.19
N GLN A 15 -6.30 -2.37 20.97
CA GLN A 15 -6.27 -1.00 20.46
C GLN A 15 -5.24 -0.82 19.35
N GLU A 16 -4.03 -1.35 19.51
CA GLU A 16 -2.94 -1.30 18.52
C GLU A 16 -3.33 -2.03 17.22
N THR A 17 -4.07 -3.13 17.35
CA THR A 17 -4.57 -3.93 16.22
C THR A 17 -5.59 -3.14 15.40
N TYR A 18 -6.55 -2.50 16.09
CA TYR A 18 -7.57 -1.69 15.43
C TYR A 18 -6.99 -0.42 14.81
N PHE A 19 -6.07 0.25 15.51
CA PHE A 19 -5.39 1.43 14.98
C PHE A 19 -4.60 1.10 13.72
N LEU A 20 -3.82 0.01 13.73
CA LEU A 20 -3.09 -0.44 12.55
C LEU A 20 -4.05 -0.74 11.38
N PHE A 21 -5.17 -1.40 11.65
CA PHE A 21 -6.20 -1.67 10.63
C PHE A 21 -6.81 -0.39 10.05
N ILE A 22 -7.28 0.52 10.91
CA ILE A 22 -7.93 1.77 10.49
C ILE A 22 -6.95 2.64 9.70
N THR A 23 -5.69 2.69 10.12
CA THR A 23 -4.67 3.52 9.44
C THR A 23 -4.28 2.95 8.08
N LEU A 24 -4.13 1.62 7.96
CA LEU A 24 -3.71 0.99 6.70
C LEU A 24 -4.84 0.74 5.70
N PHE A 25 -6.06 0.46 6.16
CA PHE A 25 -7.18 0.06 5.30
C PHE A 25 -8.44 0.89 5.50
N GLY A 26 -8.54 1.66 6.59
CA GLY A 26 -9.74 2.43 6.89
C GLY A 26 -10.07 3.45 5.80
N TYR A 27 -9.06 4.06 5.16
CA TYR A 27 -9.27 5.10 4.14
C TYR A 27 -10.07 4.63 2.92
N ILE A 28 -10.13 3.33 2.66
CA ILE A 28 -11.00 2.76 1.62
C ILE A 28 -12.47 3.15 1.87
N LEU A 29 -12.90 3.29 3.13
CA LEU A 29 -14.25 3.75 3.47
C LEU A 29 -14.54 5.17 2.99
N SER A 30 -13.52 6.04 2.98
CA SER A 30 -13.68 7.42 2.54
C SER A 30 -13.88 7.56 1.03
N ASP A 31 -13.55 6.51 0.28
CA ASP A 31 -13.72 6.45 -1.17
C ASP A 31 -15.07 5.86 -1.57
N ILE A 32 -15.87 5.35 -0.63
CA ILE A 32 -17.21 4.82 -0.90
C ILE A 32 -18.19 5.97 -1.16
N ASN A 33 -18.80 5.99 -2.33
CA ASN A 33 -19.85 6.93 -2.70
C ASN A 33 -20.84 6.31 -3.70
N PRO A 34 -21.70 5.36 -3.28
CA PRO A 34 -22.62 4.66 -4.17
C PRO A 34 -23.70 5.54 -4.80
N PHE A 35 -23.90 6.77 -4.28
CA PHE A 35 -24.93 7.70 -4.71
C PHE A 35 -24.36 9.03 -5.25
N GLU A 36 -23.06 9.09 -5.51
CA GLU A 36 -22.36 10.27 -6.05
C GLU A 36 -22.56 11.58 -5.24
N LEU A 37 -22.84 11.46 -3.94
CA LEU A 37 -23.05 12.58 -3.03
C LEU A 37 -21.71 13.23 -2.64
N LYS A 38 -21.23 14.19 -3.43
CA LYS A 38 -19.92 14.87 -3.24
C LYS A 38 -19.67 15.38 -1.80
N LYS A 39 -20.70 15.90 -1.12
CA LYS A 39 -20.56 16.42 0.26
C LYS A 39 -20.32 15.31 1.27
N LEU A 40 -20.92 14.13 1.08
CA LEU A 40 -20.81 13.00 2.01
C LEU A 40 -19.41 12.40 1.97
N SER A 41 -18.85 12.20 0.77
CA SER A 41 -17.50 11.64 0.61
C SER A 41 -16.43 12.55 1.21
N LEU A 42 -16.55 13.87 1.03
CA LEU A 42 -15.61 14.83 1.62
C LEU A 42 -15.67 14.81 3.15
N ALA A 43 -16.88 14.84 3.72
CA ALA A 43 -17.05 14.79 5.18
C ALA A 43 -16.51 13.48 5.77
N ALA A 44 -16.81 12.33 5.15
CA ALA A 44 -16.30 11.04 5.58
C ALA A 44 -14.77 10.96 5.54
N ASN A 45 -14.14 11.50 4.48
CA ASN A 45 -12.69 11.56 4.35
C ASN A 45 -12.05 12.41 5.44
N LEU A 46 -12.60 13.61 5.70
CA LEU A 46 -12.13 14.50 6.75
C LEU A 46 -12.30 13.89 8.15
N LEU A 47 -13.46 13.29 8.44
CA LEU A 47 -13.73 12.65 9.73
C LEU A 47 -12.78 11.48 9.98
N LEU A 48 -12.59 10.62 8.98
CA LEU A 48 -11.74 9.45 9.13
C LEU A 48 -10.26 9.83 9.29
N ARG A 49 -9.76 10.79 8.50
CA ARG A 49 -8.39 11.28 8.62
C ARG A 49 -8.18 12.08 9.91
N GLY A 50 -9.16 12.88 10.33
CA GLY A 50 -9.14 13.54 11.64
C GLY A 50 -9.11 12.54 12.79
N PHE A 51 -9.86 11.45 12.67
CA PHE A 51 -9.83 10.36 13.64
C PHE A 51 -8.46 9.65 13.67
N VAL A 52 -7.89 9.31 12.51
CA VAL A 52 -6.53 8.74 12.43
C VAL A 52 -5.49 9.71 12.99
N PHE A 53 -5.63 11.01 12.75
CA PHE A 53 -4.75 12.05 13.30
C PHE A 53 -4.78 12.05 14.83
N ILE A 54 -5.97 12.10 15.44
CA ILE A 54 -6.13 12.07 16.90
C ILE A 54 -5.58 10.77 17.49
N LEU A 55 -5.88 9.62 16.88
CA LEU A 55 -5.33 8.34 17.32
C LEU A 55 -3.81 8.29 17.18
N SER A 56 -3.25 8.91 16.13
CA SER A 56 -1.81 8.98 15.93
C SER A 56 -1.12 9.73 17.07
N ILE A 57 -1.67 10.88 17.51
CA ILE A 57 -1.18 11.60 18.69
C ILE A 57 -1.26 10.70 19.94
N TYR A 58 -2.40 10.04 20.15
CA TYR A 58 -2.59 9.14 21.27
C TYR A 58 -1.53 8.03 21.33
N PHE A 59 -1.26 7.32 20.23
CA PHE A 59 -0.26 6.24 20.20
C PHE A 59 1.18 6.73 20.25
N ILE A 60 1.46 7.94 19.77
CA ILE A 60 2.77 8.58 19.94
C ILE A 60 3.04 8.84 21.42
N ILE A 61 2.09 9.43 22.14
CA ILE A 61 2.20 9.71 23.57
C ILE A 61 2.24 8.41 24.38
N LYS A 62 1.31 7.49 24.13
CA LYS A 62 1.22 6.19 24.83
C LYS A 62 2.50 5.37 24.73
N ASN A 63 3.15 5.38 23.56
CA ASN A 63 4.31 4.55 23.27
C ASN A 63 5.61 5.37 23.12
N PHE A 64 5.74 6.49 23.84
CA PHE A 64 6.89 7.38 23.75
C PHE A 64 8.24 6.69 24.03
N GLU A 65 8.26 5.67 24.89
CA GLU A 65 9.47 4.86 25.14
C GLU A 65 9.93 4.06 23.90
N ILE A 66 9.00 3.64 23.04
CA ILE A 66 9.33 2.99 21.76
C ILE A 66 9.91 4.02 20.78
N ILE A 67 9.38 5.25 20.79
CA ILE A 67 9.92 6.36 19.99
C ILE A 67 11.38 6.62 20.35
N LYS A 68 11.71 6.68 21.65
CA LYS A 68 13.12 6.84 22.10
C LYS A 68 14.02 5.73 21.57
N LYS A 69 13.56 4.47 21.62
CA LYS A 69 14.30 3.31 21.08
C LYS A 69 14.47 3.35 19.57
N ARG A 70 13.49 3.91 18.85
CA ARG A 70 13.46 4.00 17.38
C ARG A 70 13.83 5.40 16.86
N LYS A 71 14.52 6.22 17.69
CA LYS A 71 14.81 7.64 17.38
C LYS A 71 15.49 7.83 16.03
N ILE A 72 16.42 6.95 15.65
CA ILE A 72 17.21 7.11 14.42
C ILE A 72 16.34 7.02 13.18
N VAL A 73 15.45 6.01 13.11
CA VAL A 73 14.56 5.84 11.95
C VAL A 73 13.46 6.91 11.90
N ILE A 74 13.00 7.39 13.06
CA ILE A 74 12.03 8.47 13.13
C ILE A 74 12.66 9.79 12.68
N LEU A 75 13.87 10.11 13.18
CA LEU A 75 14.60 11.32 12.78
C LEU A 75 14.98 11.29 11.30
N SER A 76 15.38 10.14 10.76
CA SER A 76 15.70 10.03 9.32
C SER A 76 14.49 10.31 8.44
N PHE A 77 13.33 9.73 8.80
CA PHE A 77 12.07 10.01 8.13
C PHE A 77 11.69 11.49 8.22
N LEU A 78 11.70 12.06 9.43
CA LEU A 78 11.33 13.46 9.65
C LEU A 78 12.27 14.43 8.94
N PHE A 79 13.56 14.13 8.87
CA PHE A 79 14.54 14.98 8.20
C PHE A 79 14.35 14.97 6.68
N PHE A 80 14.20 13.78 6.06
CA PHE A 80 13.83 13.67 4.65
C PHE A 80 12.54 14.45 4.35
N PHE A 81 11.51 14.19 5.16
CA PHE A 81 10.18 14.69 4.90
C PHE A 81 10.06 16.21 5.14
N SER A 82 10.78 16.76 6.12
CA SER A 82 10.86 18.20 6.36
C SER A 82 11.59 18.90 5.22
N PHE A 83 12.67 18.31 4.70
CA PHE A 83 13.37 18.86 3.54
C PHE A 83 12.47 18.87 2.29
N TYR A 84 11.74 17.77 2.05
CA TYR A 84 10.75 17.70 0.98
C TYR A 84 9.64 18.75 1.14
N LEU A 85 9.13 18.95 2.35
CA LEU A 85 8.11 19.98 2.65
C LEU A 85 8.63 21.39 2.32
N ILE A 86 9.87 21.72 2.68
CA ILE A 86 10.50 23.00 2.32
C ILE A 86 10.52 23.17 0.79
N LYS A 87 10.88 22.12 0.05
CA LYS A 87 10.89 22.15 -1.42
C LYS A 87 9.49 22.29 -2.03
N VAL A 88 8.46 21.76 -1.38
CA VAL A 88 7.06 21.98 -1.79
C VAL A 88 6.67 23.45 -1.63
N PHE A 89 6.95 24.05 -0.47
CA PHE A 89 6.70 25.47 -0.25
C PHE A 89 7.45 26.36 -1.25
N TYR A 90 8.74 26.07 -1.45
CA TYR A 90 9.57 26.75 -2.44
C TYR A 90 8.98 26.64 -3.85
N THR A 91 8.52 25.45 -4.23
CA THR A 91 7.91 25.19 -5.55
C THR A 91 6.65 26.03 -5.75
N LEU A 92 5.74 26.04 -4.78
CA LEU A 92 4.45 26.74 -4.88
C LEU A 92 4.59 28.27 -4.88
N GLN A 93 5.71 28.80 -4.39
CA GLN A 93 5.96 30.25 -4.34
C GLN A 93 6.74 30.76 -5.56
N ASN A 94 7.67 29.96 -6.10
CA ASN A 94 8.66 30.45 -7.05
C ASN A 94 8.42 29.97 -8.50
N PHE A 95 7.48 29.04 -8.74
CA PHE A 95 7.19 28.55 -10.09
C PHE A 95 5.77 28.90 -10.53
N PRO A 96 5.57 29.27 -11.81
CA PRO A 96 4.25 29.53 -12.36
C PRO A 96 3.46 28.22 -12.51
N PHE A 97 2.17 28.29 -12.19
CA PHE A 97 1.20 27.23 -12.39
C PHE A 97 0.04 27.74 -13.24
N ASN A 98 -0.58 26.84 -14.00
CA ASN A 98 -1.79 27.17 -14.73
C ASN A 98 -2.88 27.70 -13.77
N ALA A 99 -3.65 28.70 -14.19
CA ALA A 99 -4.56 29.47 -13.32
C ALA A 99 -5.53 28.62 -12.48
N ASN A 100 -5.95 27.46 -13.00
CA ASN A 100 -6.89 26.55 -12.34
C ASN A 100 -6.23 25.50 -11.43
N VAL A 101 -4.90 25.37 -11.46
CA VAL A 101 -4.15 24.30 -10.80
C VAL A 101 -3.79 24.69 -9.36
N LEU A 102 -3.32 25.92 -9.15
CA LEU A 102 -2.77 26.35 -7.87
C LEU A 102 -3.80 26.36 -6.71
N PRO A 103 -5.04 26.89 -6.87
CA PRO A 103 -6.02 26.89 -5.79
C PRO A 103 -6.48 25.48 -5.40
N ALA A 104 -6.60 24.57 -6.38
CA ALA A 104 -7.03 23.19 -6.16
C ALA A 104 -5.94 22.35 -5.49
N LEU A 105 -4.67 22.54 -5.86
CA LEU A 105 -3.56 21.74 -5.33
C LEU A 105 -3.03 22.24 -3.98
N ARG A 106 -3.01 23.55 -3.72
CA ARG A 106 -2.34 24.11 -2.54
C ARG A 106 -2.88 23.53 -1.23
N ASN A 107 -4.20 23.49 -1.07
CA ASN A 107 -4.83 22.96 0.15
C ASN A 107 -4.67 21.45 0.27
N VAL A 108 -4.76 20.72 -0.84
CA VAL A 108 -4.58 19.26 -0.87
C VAL A 108 -3.14 18.89 -0.54
N LEU A 109 -2.16 19.58 -1.11
CA LEU A 109 -0.74 19.35 -0.85
C LEU A 109 -0.40 19.54 0.63
N TYR A 110 -0.79 20.67 1.22
CA TYR A 110 -0.53 20.91 2.65
C TYR A 110 -1.25 19.90 3.54
N TYR A 111 -2.46 19.52 3.19
CA TYR A 111 -3.20 18.51 3.93
C TYR A 111 -2.47 17.16 3.93
N PHE A 112 -2.04 16.68 2.76
CA PHE A 112 -1.36 15.39 2.67
C PHE A 112 0.02 15.41 3.33
N ILE A 113 0.77 16.50 3.12
CA ILE A 113 2.14 16.59 3.58
C ILE A 113 2.18 16.86 5.08
N LEU A 114 1.32 17.71 5.65
CA LEU A 114 1.42 18.03 7.09
C LEU A 114 0.67 17.03 7.97
N ILE A 115 -0.48 16.52 7.51
CA ILE A 115 -1.42 15.79 8.36
C ILE A 115 -1.45 14.30 8.01
N VAL A 116 -1.60 13.97 6.72
CA VAL A 116 -1.84 12.58 6.31
C VAL A 116 -0.59 11.73 6.44
N ILE A 117 0.57 12.18 5.98
CA ILE A 117 1.74 11.29 5.91
C ILE A 117 2.53 11.25 7.23
N PRO A 118 3.11 12.36 7.70
CA PRO A 118 4.18 12.28 8.68
C PRO A 118 3.71 11.78 10.04
N LEU A 119 2.58 12.28 10.53
CA LEU A 119 2.10 11.93 11.87
C LEU A 119 1.66 10.46 11.96
N PRO A 120 0.82 9.91 11.04
CA PRO A 120 0.49 8.49 11.07
C PRO A 120 1.70 7.57 10.85
N VAL A 121 2.70 7.98 10.04
CA VAL A 121 3.96 7.22 9.91
C VAL A 121 4.69 7.12 11.25
N VAL A 122 4.85 8.24 11.97
CA VAL A 122 5.49 8.26 13.28
C VAL A 122 4.69 7.43 14.29
N ALA A 123 3.36 7.49 14.25
CA ALA A 123 2.51 6.67 15.12
C ALA A 123 2.61 5.17 14.81
N ILE A 124 2.64 4.77 13.53
CA ILE A 124 2.88 3.37 13.14
C ILE A 124 4.26 2.91 13.64
N LEU A 125 5.28 3.76 13.54
CA LEU A 125 6.62 3.49 14.08
C LEU A 125 6.67 3.47 15.60
N SER A 126 5.71 4.08 16.33
CA SER A 126 5.66 4.04 17.78
C SER A 126 4.96 2.78 18.33
N LEU A 127 4.22 2.03 17.51
CA LEU A 127 3.48 0.87 17.99
C LEU A 127 4.38 -0.23 18.55
N ASP A 128 3.87 -0.89 19.58
CA ASP A 128 4.39 -2.16 20.11
C ASP A 128 3.81 -3.32 19.31
N TYR A 129 4.57 -3.80 18.33
CA TYR A 129 4.15 -4.87 17.44
C TYR A 129 3.96 -6.22 18.15
N SER A 130 4.52 -6.40 19.36
CA SER A 130 4.30 -7.61 20.17
C SER A 130 2.89 -7.69 20.75
N LYS A 131 2.20 -6.56 20.88
CA LYS A 131 0.81 -6.48 21.39
C LYS A 131 -0.24 -6.61 20.28
N ILE A 132 0.18 -6.59 19.02
CA ILE A 132 -0.75 -6.64 17.89
C ILE A 132 -1.20 -8.09 17.66
N ASN A 133 -2.51 -8.31 17.71
CA ASN A 133 -3.09 -9.60 17.37
C ASN A 133 -3.19 -9.73 15.85
N PHE A 134 -2.12 -10.21 15.21
CA PHE A 134 -2.04 -10.31 13.75
C PHE A 134 -3.05 -11.27 13.13
N LYS A 135 -3.47 -12.31 13.86
CA LYS A 135 -4.54 -13.20 13.41
C LYS A 135 -5.87 -12.45 13.30
N LYS A 136 -6.20 -11.63 14.30
CA LYS A 136 -7.40 -10.78 14.30
C LYS A 136 -7.30 -9.68 13.24
N PHE A 137 -6.15 -9.02 13.14
CA PHE A 137 -5.87 -8.02 12.10
C PHE A 137 -6.13 -8.59 10.70
N TYR A 138 -5.51 -9.74 10.39
CA TYR A 138 -5.62 -10.42 9.10
C TYR A 138 -7.07 -10.77 8.74
N LYS A 139 -7.80 -11.40 9.67
CA LYS A 139 -9.22 -11.73 9.49
C LYS A 139 -10.10 -10.49 9.30
N THR A 140 -9.78 -9.41 9.99
CA THR A 140 -10.51 -8.14 9.89
C THR A 140 -10.32 -7.53 8.50
N ILE A 141 -9.07 -7.49 7.98
CA ILE A 141 -8.81 -7.00 6.63
C ILE A 141 -9.50 -7.88 5.59
N PHE A 142 -9.36 -9.21 5.70
CA PHE A 142 -10.01 -10.12 4.76
C PHE A 142 -11.53 -9.91 4.74
N SER A 143 -12.17 -9.90 5.91
CA SER A 143 -13.63 -9.70 5.99
C SER A 143 -14.05 -8.32 5.48
N PHE A 144 -13.29 -7.28 5.81
CA PHE A 144 -13.54 -5.92 5.35
C PHE A 144 -13.48 -5.82 3.81
N LEU A 145 -12.37 -6.30 3.20
CA LEU A 145 -12.20 -6.29 1.75
C LEU A 145 -13.19 -7.21 1.04
N PHE A 146 -13.49 -8.37 1.62
CA PHE A 146 -14.47 -9.29 1.06
C PHE A 146 -15.86 -8.66 0.99
N VAL A 147 -16.34 -8.07 2.10
CA VAL A 147 -17.65 -7.42 2.16
C VAL A 147 -17.70 -6.21 1.22
N ILE A 148 -16.72 -5.31 1.29
CA ILE A 148 -16.76 -4.08 0.49
C ILE A 148 -16.68 -4.36 -1.01
N LEU A 149 -15.88 -5.35 -1.43
CA LEU A 149 -15.78 -5.72 -2.85
C LEU A 149 -17.00 -6.53 -3.31
N THR A 150 -17.65 -7.29 -2.42
CA THR A 150 -18.95 -7.92 -2.71
C THR A 150 -20.00 -6.86 -2.96
N VAL A 151 -20.08 -5.84 -2.10
CA VAL A 151 -20.98 -4.70 -2.33
C VAL A 151 -20.59 -3.97 -3.62
N ASN A 152 -19.30 -3.71 -3.85
CA ASN A 152 -18.84 -3.06 -5.08
C ASN A 152 -19.29 -3.81 -6.35
N PHE A 153 -19.16 -5.14 -6.36
CA PHE A 153 -19.57 -5.99 -7.47
C PHE A 153 -21.05 -5.79 -7.86
N LEU A 154 -21.94 -5.58 -6.89
CA LEU A 154 -23.37 -5.33 -7.13
C LEU A 154 -23.66 -3.97 -7.78
N PHE A 155 -22.68 -3.07 -7.84
CA PHE A 155 -22.82 -1.73 -8.41
C PHE A 155 -22.01 -1.51 -9.69
N ILE A 156 -21.13 -2.45 -10.05
CA ILE A 156 -20.41 -2.40 -11.33
C ILE A 156 -21.43 -2.54 -12.48
N GLY A 157 -21.39 -1.62 -13.45
CA GLY A 157 -22.20 -1.72 -14.67
C GLY A 157 -23.65 -1.25 -14.57
N LYS A 158 -24.06 -0.60 -13.47
CA LYS A 158 -25.35 0.11 -13.40
C LYS A 158 -25.35 1.29 -14.39
N GLU A 159 -26.52 1.65 -14.94
CA GLU A 159 -26.69 2.69 -16.00
C GLU A 159 -26.10 4.06 -15.62
N ASN A 160 -26.02 4.39 -14.33
CA ASN A 160 -25.37 5.60 -13.79
C ASN A 160 -24.09 5.29 -12.96
N GLY A 161 -23.58 4.07 -13.02
CA GLY A 161 -22.45 3.62 -12.21
C GLY A 161 -21.12 3.88 -12.90
N ASN A 162 -20.18 4.51 -12.19
CA ASN A 162 -18.78 4.57 -12.61
C ASN A 162 -18.21 3.15 -12.76
N ARG A 163 -17.21 2.94 -13.63
CA ARG A 163 -16.52 1.63 -13.78
C ARG A 163 -15.97 1.11 -12.45
N ASN A 164 -15.73 1.99 -11.50
CA ASN A 164 -15.24 1.65 -10.16
C ASN A 164 -16.35 1.22 -9.19
N GLY A 165 -17.59 1.03 -9.64
CA GLY A 165 -18.74 0.63 -8.82
C GLY A 165 -19.05 1.67 -7.74
N ILE A 166 -19.05 1.26 -6.47
CA ILE A 166 -19.28 2.17 -5.33
C ILE A 166 -18.12 3.13 -5.03
N PHE A 167 -16.95 2.97 -5.67
CA PHE A 167 -15.77 3.77 -5.33
C PHE A 167 -15.71 5.05 -6.18
N ASN A 168 -15.57 6.20 -5.52
CA ASN A 168 -15.18 7.47 -6.12
C ASN A 168 -13.65 7.67 -6.11
N ALA A 169 -12.88 6.63 -5.77
CA ALA A 169 -11.43 6.62 -5.90
C ALA A 169 -11.00 6.63 -7.37
N TYR A 170 -9.73 7.01 -7.59
CA TYR A 170 -9.07 6.79 -8.87
C TYR A 170 -9.06 5.30 -9.22
N TYR A 171 -9.37 4.95 -10.47
CA TYR A 171 -9.60 3.56 -10.90
C TYR A 171 -8.43 2.62 -10.57
N ILE A 172 -7.18 3.12 -10.62
CA ILE A 172 -6.01 2.33 -10.26
C ILE A 172 -6.11 1.83 -8.82
N THR A 173 -6.51 2.69 -7.89
CA THR A 173 -6.66 2.37 -6.48
C THR A 173 -7.69 1.25 -6.25
N THR A 174 -8.82 1.29 -6.97
CA THR A 174 -9.83 0.21 -6.95
C THR A 174 -9.24 -1.13 -7.42
N GLY A 175 -8.41 -1.12 -8.46
CA GLY A 175 -7.67 -2.32 -8.90
C GLY A 175 -6.73 -2.85 -7.81
N TYR A 176 -6.08 -1.98 -7.05
CA TYR A 176 -5.22 -2.36 -5.93
C TYR A 176 -6.00 -2.91 -4.72
N TYR A 177 -7.24 -2.48 -4.47
CA TYR A 177 -8.10 -3.10 -3.46
C TYR A 177 -8.44 -4.55 -3.81
N GLY A 178 -8.74 -4.80 -5.10
CA GLY A 178 -8.92 -6.15 -5.63
C GLY A 178 -7.67 -7.00 -5.46
N LEU A 179 -6.50 -6.45 -5.81
CA LEU A 179 -5.21 -7.11 -5.60
C LEU A 179 -4.97 -7.47 -4.13
N SER A 180 -5.27 -6.57 -3.20
CA SER A 180 -5.11 -6.84 -1.76
C SER A 180 -5.91 -8.08 -1.32
N LEU A 181 -7.14 -8.26 -1.83
CA LEU A 181 -7.96 -9.44 -1.52
C LEU A 181 -7.43 -10.72 -2.19
N VAL A 182 -6.93 -10.62 -3.43
CA VAL A 182 -6.24 -11.72 -4.11
C VAL A 182 -5.01 -12.17 -3.31
N LEU A 183 -4.19 -11.21 -2.85
CA LEU A 183 -2.98 -11.50 -2.07
C LEU A 183 -3.28 -12.15 -0.73
N LEU A 184 -4.30 -11.67 0.01
CA LEU A 184 -4.76 -12.33 1.23
C LEU A 184 -5.14 -13.77 0.95
N SER A 185 -6.01 -13.98 -0.04
CA SER A 185 -6.49 -15.31 -0.41
C SER A 185 -5.35 -16.26 -0.78
N LEU A 186 -4.42 -15.81 -1.63
CA LEU A 186 -3.24 -16.59 -2.02
C LEU A 186 -2.30 -16.86 -0.84
N PHE A 187 -2.06 -15.86 0.01
CA PHE A 187 -1.19 -16.01 1.19
C PHE A 187 -1.76 -17.03 2.18
N SER A 188 -3.09 -17.03 2.38
CA SER A 188 -3.78 -18.05 3.18
C SER A 188 -3.51 -19.46 2.67
N TYR A 189 -3.67 -19.70 1.36
CA TYR A 189 -3.40 -21.02 0.77
C TYR A 189 -1.91 -21.41 0.81
N VAL A 190 -1.02 -20.49 0.46
CA VAL A 190 0.39 -20.79 0.18
C VAL A 190 1.23 -20.83 1.47
N PHE A 191 1.04 -19.86 2.37
CA PHE A 191 1.87 -19.70 3.56
C PHE A 191 1.18 -20.17 4.84
N LEU A 192 -0.10 -19.84 5.04
CA LEU A 192 -0.87 -20.25 6.23
C LEU A 192 -1.44 -21.67 6.11
N LYS A 193 -1.49 -22.22 4.89
CA LYS A 193 -2.10 -23.52 4.56
C LYS A 193 -3.58 -23.63 4.92
N GLU A 194 -4.28 -22.51 5.03
CA GLU A 194 -5.72 -22.47 5.28
C GLU A 194 -6.48 -22.66 3.96
N LYS A 195 -7.11 -23.84 3.77
CA LYS A 195 -7.74 -24.23 2.51
C LYS A 195 -9.25 -23.95 2.43
N SER A 196 -9.75 -22.96 3.15
CA SER A 196 -11.18 -22.63 3.15
C SER A 196 -11.65 -22.15 1.79
N LYS A 197 -12.82 -22.62 1.32
CA LYS A 197 -13.44 -22.20 0.05
C LYS A 197 -13.67 -20.69 -0.03
N ILE A 198 -13.81 -20.01 1.10
CA ILE A 198 -14.01 -18.55 1.14
C ILE A 198 -12.82 -17.78 0.55
N TYR A 199 -11.59 -18.30 0.67
CA TYR A 199 -10.42 -17.68 0.05
C TYR A 199 -10.43 -17.85 -1.47
N LEU A 200 -10.98 -18.95 -1.98
CA LEU A 200 -11.16 -19.14 -3.43
C LEU A 200 -12.16 -18.13 -3.98
N VAL A 201 -13.30 -17.96 -3.29
CA VAL A 201 -14.29 -16.94 -3.63
C VAL A 201 -13.68 -15.54 -3.53
N GLY A 202 -12.94 -15.25 -2.45
CA GLY A 202 -12.26 -13.96 -2.27
C GLY A 202 -11.27 -13.66 -3.39
N MET A 203 -10.55 -14.66 -3.90
CA MET A 203 -9.65 -14.50 -5.03
C MET A 203 -10.39 -14.11 -6.31
N ILE A 204 -11.49 -14.80 -6.64
CA ILE A 204 -12.34 -14.46 -7.79
C ILE A 204 -12.88 -13.04 -7.65
N LEU A 205 -13.40 -12.71 -6.45
CA LEU A 205 -13.94 -11.38 -6.14
C LEU A 205 -12.88 -10.28 -6.27
N GLY A 206 -11.63 -10.55 -5.88
CA GLY A 206 -10.52 -9.61 -6.00
C GLY A 206 -10.02 -9.41 -7.44
N PHE A 207 -10.14 -10.42 -8.30
CA PHE A 207 -9.79 -10.29 -9.73
C PHE A 207 -10.73 -9.36 -10.50
N ILE A 208 -11.99 -9.24 -10.07
CA ILE A 208 -12.99 -8.41 -10.75
C ILE A 208 -12.58 -6.92 -10.78
N PRO A 209 -12.27 -6.26 -9.64
CA PRO A 209 -11.76 -4.88 -9.67
C PRO A 209 -10.46 -4.68 -10.46
N ILE A 210 -9.55 -5.67 -10.47
CA ILE A 210 -8.33 -5.61 -11.29
C ILE A 210 -8.69 -5.53 -12.78
N PHE A 211 -9.63 -6.37 -13.23
CA PHE A 211 -10.09 -6.38 -14.61
C PHE A 211 -10.87 -5.10 -14.97
N VAL A 212 -11.86 -4.75 -14.15
CA VAL A 212 -12.78 -3.63 -14.45
C VAL A 212 -12.09 -2.27 -14.38
N SER A 213 -11.13 -2.08 -13.47
CA SER A 213 -10.33 -0.84 -13.41
C SER A 213 -9.50 -0.60 -14.67
N ALA A 214 -9.22 -1.66 -15.44
CA ALA A 214 -8.33 -1.60 -16.60
C ALA A 214 -6.95 -1.00 -16.28
N ALA A 215 -6.51 -1.09 -15.02
CA ALA A 215 -5.23 -0.59 -14.56
C ALA A 215 -4.13 -1.63 -14.78
N ARG A 216 -3.00 -1.19 -15.37
CA ARG A 216 -1.86 -2.06 -15.69
C ARG A 216 -1.01 -2.39 -14.46
N SER A 217 -0.90 -1.44 -13.53
CA SER A 217 0.02 -1.55 -12.39
C SER A 217 -0.39 -2.60 -11.34
N PRO A 218 -1.68 -2.86 -11.04
CA PRO A 218 -2.07 -4.00 -10.21
C PRO A 218 -1.67 -5.36 -10.83
N VAL A 219 -1.76 -5.49 -12.16
CA VAL A 219 -1.35 -6.72 -12.86
C VAL A 219 0.16 -6.92 -12.74
N LEU A 220 0.96 -5.87 -12.96
CA LEU A 220 2.42 -5.92 -12.75
C LEU A 220 2.78 -6.28 -11.30
N ALA A 221 2.12 -5.64 -10.32
CA ALA A 221 2.33 -5.92 -8.91
C ALA A 221 2.00 -7.39 -8.56
N LEU A 222 0.92 -7.94 -9.13
CA LEU A 222 0.57 -9.35 -8.96
C LEU A 222 1.69 -10.28 -9.46
N PHE A 223 2.19 -10.07 -10.68
CA PHE A 223 3.28 -10.91 -11.22
C PHE A 223 4.55 -10.83 -10.38
N LEU A 224 4.96 -9.64 -9.94
CA LEU A 224 6.14 -9.46 -9.09
C LEU A 224 5.98 -10.15 -7.72
N ILE A 225 4.79 -10.07 -7.12
CA ILE A 225 4.52 -10.72 -5.83
C ILE A 225 4.43 -12.25 -5.99
N LEU A 226 3.83 -12.75 -7.07
CA LEU A 226 3.82 -14.18 -7.39
C LEU A 226 5.24 -14.71 -7.60
N LEU A 227 6.10 -13.98 -8.31
CA LEU A 227 7.51 -14.31 -8.45
C LEU A 227 8.19 -14.44 -7.09
N LEU A 228 7.95 -13.48 -6.18
CA LEU A 228 8.48 -13.52 -4.82
C LEU A 228 7.93 -14.71 -4.02
N PHE A 229 6.63 -15.05 -4.15
CA PHE A 229 6.05 -16.24 -3.51
C PHE A 229 6.77 -17.52 -3.94
N ILE A 230 7.09 -17.63 -5.23
CA ILE A 230 7.77 -18.79 -5.80
C ILE A 230 9.21 -18.87 -5.31
N ILE A 231 9.93 -17.75 -5.27
CA ILE A 231 11.29 -17.66 -4.72
C ILE A 231 11.29 -18.14 -3.26
N LEU A 232 10.34 -17.66 -2.43
CA LEU A 232 10.24 -18.06 -1.02
C LEU A 232 9.86 -19.53 -0.82
N LYS A 233 9.08 -20.12 -1.73
CA LYS A 233 8.73 -21.55 -1.67
C LYS A 233 9.81 -22.45 -2.23
N ASN A 234 10.53 -21.97 -3.24
CA ASN A 234 11.58 -22.65 -3.98
C ASN A 234 11.28 -24.13 -4.30
N LYS A 235 10.09 -24.41 -4.85
CA LYS A 235 9.74 -25.77 -5.33
C LYS A 235 9.47 -25.75 -6.83
N ARG A 236 10.03 -26.74 -7.56
CA ARG A 236 9.90 -26.87 -9.02
C ARG A 236 8.46 -26.73 -9.53
N LYS A 237 7.49 -27.32 -8.83
CA LYS A 237 6.06 -27.25 -9.22
C LYS A 237 5.52 -25.82 -9.30
N TYR A 238 5.97 -24.91 -8.43
CA TYR A 238 5.51 -23.52 -8.43
C TYR A 238 6.16 -22.71 -9.56
N TRP A 239 7.44 -22.98 -9.85
CA TRP A 239 8.12 -22.43 -11.03
C TRP A 239 7.46 -22.85 -12.33
N LEU A 240 7.11 -24.13 -12.48
CA LEU A 240 6.38 -24.64 -13.65
C LEU A 240 5.00 -23.98 -13.78
N CYS A 241 4.23 -23.90 -12.69
CA CYS A 241 2.92 -23.24 -12.69
C CYS A 241 3.02 -21.78 -13.12
N TYR A 242 4.00 -21.05 -12.62
CA TYR A 242 4.23 -19.65 -13.00
C TYR A 242 4.63 -19.49 -14.45
N GLY A 243 5.53 -20.33 -14.95
CA GLY A 243 5.91 -20.36 -16.36
C GLY A 243 4.69 -20.58 -17.26
N ILE A 244 3.85 -21.57 -16.92
CA ILE A 244 2.60 -21.86 -17.65
C ILE A 244 1.66 -20.66 -17.62
N ILE A 245 1.41 -20.06 -16.43
CA ILE A 245 0.54 -18.89 -16.30
C ILE A 245 1.07 -17.71 -17.15
N LEU A 246 2.38 -17.46 -17.12
CA LEU A 246 2.99 -16.37 -17.87
C LEU A 246 2.91 -16.61 -19.38
N THR A 247 3.19 -17.84 -19.84
CA THR A 247 3.06 -18.22 -21.26
C THR A 247 1.62 -18.14 -21.73
N LEU A 248 0.66 -18.65 -20.95
CA LEU A 248 -0.77 -18.57 -21.29
C LEU A 248 -1.26 -17.13 -21.31
N PHE A 249 -0.85 -16.31 -20.33
CA PHE A 249 -1.21 -14.90 -20.29
C PHE A 249 -0.66 -14.15 -21.51
N ALA A 250 0.63 -14.32 -21.84
CA ALA A 250 1.26 -13.69 -23.00
C ALA A 250 0.64 -14.18 -24.32
N GLY A 251 0.43 -15.49 -24.47
CA GLY A 251 -0.18 -16.08 -25.67
C GLY A 251 -1.63 -15.64 -25.87
N THR A 252 -2.41 -15.52 -24.79
CA THR A 252 -3.77 -15.00 -24.83
C THR A 252 -3.78 -13.54 -25.25
N LEU A 253 -2.94 -12.69 -24.64
CA LEU A 253 -2.83 -11.28 -25.02
C LEU A 253 -2.42 -11.10 -26.48
N PHE A 254 -1.43 -11.88 -26.95
CA PHE A 254 -0.99 -11.85 -28.34
C PHE A 254 -2.13 -12.24 -29.31
N THR A 255 -2.90 -13.28 -28.97
CA THR A 255 -4.05 -13.72 -29.78
C THR A 255 -5.14 -12.65 -29.82
N ILE A 256 -5.45 -12.03 -28.67
CA ILE A 256 -6.43 -10.94 -28.56
C ILE A 256 -6.00 -9.73 -29.39
N TYR A 257 -4.71 -9.36 -29.33
CA TYR A 257 -4.15 -8.25 -30.09
C TYR A 257 -4.19 -8.53 -31.61
N LYS A 258 -3.68 -9.69 -32.05
CA LYS A 258 -3.60 -10.05 -33.47
C LYS A 258 -4.96 -10.12 -34.15
N ASN A 259 -5.98 -10.60 -33.44
CA ASN A 259 -7.32 -10.78 -33.98
C ASN A 259 -8.25 -9.56 -33.76
N GLY A 260 -7.77 -8.48 -33.13
CA GLY A 260 -8.59 -7.29 -32.83
C GLY A 260 -9.74 -7.51 -31.84
N ILE A 261 -9.85 -8.70 -31.23
CA ILE A 261 -10.95 -9.08 -30.31
C ILE A 261 -11.00 -8.15 -29.09
N GLY A 262 -9.84 -7.63 -28.67
CA GLY A 262 -9.68 -6.83 -27.45
C GLY A 262 -10.07 -5.37 -27.56
N ASP A 263 -10.38 -4.85 -28.76
CA ASP A 263 -10.55 -3.40 -28.98
C ASP A 263 -11.79 -2.85 -28.28
N ASN A 264 -12.83 -3.68 -28.12
CA ASN A 264 -14.06 -3.34 -27.41
C ASN A 264 -13.95 -3.49 -25.89
N ILE A 265 -12.90 -4.14 -25.38
CA ILE A 265 -12.69 -4.37 -23.96
C ILE A 265 -11.53 -3.49 -23.49
N VAL A 266 -11.86 -2.45 -22.71
CA VAL A 266 -10.91 -1.42 -22.25
C VAL A 266 -9.68 -2.02 -21.56
N PHE A 267 -9.84 -3.08 -20.78
CA PHE A 267 -8.73 -3.80 -20.14
C PHE A 267 -7.69 -4.28 -21.18
N PHE A 268 -8.14 -5.04 -22.18
CA PHE A 268 -7.26 -5.57 -23.21
C PHE A 268 -6.69 -4.46 -24.09
N LYS A 269 -7.51 -3.50 -24.52
CA LYS A 269 -7.04 -2.33 -25.27
C LYS A 269 -5.88 -1.61 -24.57
N ARG A 270 -6.00 -1.35 -23.26
CA ARG A 270 -4.95 -0.65 -22.50
C ARG A 270 -3.70 -1.49 -22.27
N ILE A 271 -3.84 -2.79 -22.04
CA ILE A 271 -2.69 -3.70 -21.89
C ILE A 271 -1.96 -3.87 -23.23
N ASN A 272 -2.70 -4.08 -24.32
CA ASN A 272 -2.13 -4.24 -25.65
C ASN A 272 -1.40 -2.98 -26.10
N ALA A 273 -2.01 -1.80 -25.91
CA ALA A 273 -1.35 -0.53 -26.19
C ALA A 273 -0.04 -0.36 -25.40
N ALA A 274 0.03 -0.88 -24.16
CA ALA A 274 1.24 -0.83 -23.36
C ALA A 274 2.36 -1.73 -23.91
N ILE A 275 2.01 -2.96 -24.27
CA ILE A 275 2.98 -4.02 -24.61
C ILE A 275 3.40 -3.93 -26.07
N PHE A 276 2.43 -3.78 -26.99
CA PHE A 276 2.65 -3.87 -28.42
C PHE A 276 2.83 -2.50 -29.10
N GLU A 277 2.15 -1.46 -28.61
CA GLU A 277 2.22 -0.10 -29.19
C GLU A 277 3.17 0.84 -28.43
N ARG A 278 3.79 0.36 -27.34
CA ARG A 278 4.68 1.16 -26.46
C ARG A 278 4.02 2.42 -25.89
N ASN A 279 2.69 2.42 -25.74
CA ASN A 279 1.93 3.56 -25.23
C ASN A 279 1.96 3.61 -23.69
N ALA A 280 2.78 4.51 -23.16
CA ALA A 280 2.90 4.74 -21.71
C ALA A 280 1.76 5.58 -21.11
N SER A 281 0.78 6.04 -21.91
CA SER A 281 -0.27 6.99 -21.52
C SER A 281 0.30 8.34 -21.04
N GLY A 282 1.24 8.91 -21.80
CA GLY A 282 1.87 10.20 -21.48
C GLY A 282 2.90 10.18 -20.35
N ARG A 283 3.10 9.05 -19.66
CA ARG A 283 4.04 8.96 -18.54
C ARG A 283 5.50 9.13 -18.95
N SER A 284 5.89 8.70 -20.15
CA SER A 284 7.26 8.88 -20.65
C SER A 284 7.63 10.36 -20.71
N TYR A 285 6.73 11.20 -21.22
CA TYR A 285 6.92 12.66 -21.26
C TYR A 285 7.20 13.26 -19.88
N TYR A 286 6.40 12.91 -18.87
CA TYR A 286 6.59 13.41 -17.51
C TYR A 286 7.83 12.84 -16.81
N LEU A 287 8.21 11.60 -17.15
CA LEU A 287 9.43 10.98 -16.65
C LEU A 287 10.66 11.73 -17.19
N ASP A 288 10.72 11.93 -18.51
CA ASP A 288 11.83 12.60 -19.20
C ASP A 288 11.96 14.05 -18.71
N LYS A 289 10.83 14.77 -18.63
CA LYS A 289 10.79 16.13 -18.08
C LYS A 289 11.28 16.20 -16.62
N GLY A 290 10.98 15.19 -15.81
CA GLY A 290 11.46 15.10 -14.43
C GLY A 290 12.97 14.87 -14.34
N ILE A 291 13.50 14.03 -15.24
CA ILE A 291 14.95 13.79 -15.38
C ILE A 291 15.66 15.08 -15.82
N ASP A 292 15.12 15.80 -16.79
CA ASP A 292 15.72 17.06 -17.28
C ASP A 292 15.82 18.11 -16.16
N ILE A 293 14.78 18.24 -15.34
CA ILE A 293 14.80 19.16 -14.18
C ILE A 293 15.89 18.76 -13.19
N PHE A 294 16.03 17.46 -12.92
CA PHE A 294 17.08 16.95 -12.04
C PHE A 294 18.48 17.22 -12.59
N ILE A 295 18.73 16.93 -13.88
CA ILE A 295 20.03 17.17 -14.52
C ILE A 295 20.41 18.66 -14.42
N ASN A 296 19.44 19.56 -14.57
CA ASN A 296 19.66 21.00 -14.45
C ASN A 296 19.76 21.49 -12.99
N ASN A 297 19.33 20.71 -12.00
CA ASN A 297 19.34 21.07 -10.57
C ASN A 297 19.76 19.88 -9.68
N PRO A 298 20.98 19.34 -9.86
CA PRO A 298 21.33 18.02 -9.34
C PRO A 298 21.37 17.96 -7.81
N TRP A 299 21.85 19.00 -7.13
CA TRP A 299 22.11 18.92 -5.69
C TRP A 299 20.86 19.03 -4.81
N PHE A 300 20.00 20.01 -5.11
CA PHE A 300 18.84 20.36 -4.28
C PHE A 300 17.49 20.22 -5.00
N GLY A 301 17.49 19.75 -6.25
CA GLY A 301 16.31 19.62 -7.10
C GLY A 301 15.75 20.98 -7.54
N GLY A 302 14.94 20.96 -8.59
CA GLY A 302 14.28 22.14 -9.11
C GLY A 302 12.95 22.37 -8.39
N ARG A 303 11.95 21.57 -8.76
CA ARG A 303 10.55 21.73 -8.36
C ARG A 303 9.86 20.39 -8.11
N VAL A 304 8.81 20.41 -7.30
CA VAL A 304 8.03 19.21 -6.94
C VAL A 304 6.97 18.86 -7.98
N LEU A 305 6.41 19.85 -8.67
CA LEU A 305 5.34 19.69 -9.65
C LEU A 305 5.67 20.44 -10.93
N PHE A 306 5.09 19.99 -12.03
CA PHE A 306 5.09 20.72 -13.30
C PHE A 306 4.01 21.82 -13.31
N GLU A 307 4.04 22.68 -14.33
CA GLU A 307 3.16 23.84 -14.49
C GLU A 307 1.66 23.46 -14.56
N ASP A 308 1.38 22.27 -15.09
CA ASP A 308 0.06 21.65 -15.17
C ASP A 308 -0.37 20.93 -13.87
N GLY A 309 0.50 20.93 -12.85
CA GLY A 309 0.26 20.26 -11.57
C GLY A 309 0.58 18.76 -11.58
N MET A 310 1.10 18.23 -12.70
CA MET A 310 1.49 16.83 -12.82
C MET A 310 2.87 16.56 -12.19
N TYR A 311 3.24 15.28 -12.12
CA TYR A 311 4.46 14.76 -11.51
C TYR A 311 5.06 13.64 -12.38
N SER A 312 6.28 13.21 -12.08
CA SER A 312 7.08 12.30 -12.92
C SER A 312 6.57 10.85 -12.99
N HIS A 313 5.53 10.50 -12.22
CA HIS A 313 4.98 9.15 -12.06
C HIS A 313 5.99 8.05 -11.66
N ASN A 314 7.15 8.44 -11.10
CA ASN A 314 8.15 7.52 -10.57
C ASN A 314 8.76 8.08 -9.28
N LEU A 315 8.72 7.33 -8.18
CA LEU A 315 9.22 7.79 -6.87
C LEU A 315 10.64 8.34 -6.91
N PHE A 316 11.56 7.65 -7.59
CA PHE A 316 12.97 8.05 -7.55
C PHE A 316 13.20 9.32 -8.37
N VAL A 317 12.60 9.42 -9.55
CA VAL A 317 12.66 10.64 -10.36
C VAL A 317 11.93 11.79 -9.68
N ASP A 318 10.80 11.54 -9.02
CA ASP A 318 10.07 12.55 -8.23
C ASP A 318 10.95 13.11 -7.11
N ILE A 319 11.64 12.27 -6.35
CA ILE A 319 12.59 12.70 -5.31
C ILE A 319 13.77 13.47 -5.90
N LEU A 320 14.39 12.97 -6.98
CA LEU A 320 15.54 13.65 -7.61
C LEU A 320 15.14 15.01 -8.20
N MET A 321 14.03 15.06 -8.93
CA MET A 321 13.47 16.29 -9.49
C MET A 321 13.15 17.32 -8.40
N SER A 322 12.55 16.85 -7.29
CA SER A 322 12.06 17.71 -6.22
C SER A 322 13.15 18.16 -5.24
N THR A 323 14.12 17.32 -4.94
CA THR A 323 15.07 17.51 -3.82
C THR A 323 16.53 17.20 -4.14
N GLY A 324 16.81 16.75 -5.37
CA GLY A 324 18.16 16.44 -5.83
C GLY A 324 18.80 15.25 -5.12
N VAL A 325 20.12 15.15 -5.28
CA VAL A 325 20.97 14.12 -4.66
C VAL A 325 20.85 14.17 -3.14
N LEU A 326 20.76 15.36 -2.53
CA LEU A 326 20.64 15.48 -1.08
C LEU A 326 19.38 14.77 -0.58
N GLY A 327 18.22 15.05 -1.15
CA GLY A 327 16.99 14.40 -0.73
C GLY A 327 16.98 12.90 -1.02
N MET A 328 17.61 12.46 -2.11
CA MET A 328 17.80 11.03 -2.39
C MET A 328 18.66 10.34 -1.32
N ILE A 329 19.74 10.96 -0.85
CA ILE A 329 20.56 10.42 0.25
C ILE A 329 19.73 10.27 1.53
N LEU A 330 18.94 11.29 1.88
CA LEU A 330 18.06 11.24 3.06
C LEU A 330 16.99 10.15 2.93
N PHE A 331 16.40 10.03 1.74
CA PHE A 331 15.46 8.97 1.41
C PHE A 331 16.11 7.60 1.58
N ILE A 332 17.29 7.37 0.99
CA ILE A 332 18.03 6.10 1.10
C ILE A 332 18.33 5.77 2.57
N PHE A 333 18.70 6.77 3.38
CA PHE A 333 18.98 6.55 4.80
C PHE A 333 17.75 6.06 5.58
N TYR A 334 16.57 6.64 5.33
CA TYR A 334 15.31 6.10 5.86
C TYR A 334 14.96 4.73 5.25
N PHE A 335 15.06 4.62 3.93
CA PHE A 335 14.64 3.44 3.18
C PHE A 335 15.47 2.19 3.50
N LYS A 336 16.72 2.37 3.94
CA LYS A 336 17.57 1.30 4.48
C LYS A 336 16.85 0.51 5.58
N PHE A 337 16.15 1.16 6.50
CA PHE A 337 15.42 0.49 7.58
C PHE A 337 14.24 -0.33 7.05
N VAL A 338 13.55 0.19 6.02
CA VAL A 338 12.47 -0.52 5.33
C VAL A 338 13.02 -1.77 4.67
N VAL A 339 14.11 -1.66 3.90
CA VAL A 339 14.73 -2.79 3.18
C VAL A 339 15.26 -3.85 4.14
N GLN A 340 15.95 -3.45 5.22
CA GLN A 340 16.46 -4.38 6.23
C GLN A 340 15.32 -5.18 6.87
N SER A 341 14.24 -4.50 7.24
CA SER A 341 13.08 -5.12 7.88
C SER A 341 12.29 -6.00 6.90
N PHE A 342 12.14 -5.56 5.64
CA PHE A 342 11.54 -6.33 4.56
C PHE A 342 12.29 -7.65 4.34
N ILE A 343 13.63 -7.60 4.22
CA ILE A 343 14.46 -8.80 4.06
C ILE A 343 14.36 -9.70 5.30
N LYS A 344 14.40 -9.13 6.51
CA LYS A 344 14.27 -9.90 7.76
C LYS A 344 12.94 -10.66 7.81
N VAL A 345 11.82 -10.00 7.48
CA VAL A 345 10.49 -10.61 7.47
C VAL A 345 10.39 -11.68 6.40
N LEU A 346 10.87 -11.42 5.18
CA LEU A 346 10.86 -12.41 4.09
C LEU A 346 11.65 -13.68 4.44
N LYS A 347 12.87 -13.54 4.97
CA LYS A 347 13.70 -14.69 5.39
C LYS A 347 13.02 -15.55 6.46
N ASN A 348 12.16 -14.95 7.28
CA ASN A 348 11.48 -15.60 8.38
C ASN A 348 9.96 -15.65 8.19
N ILE A 349 9.47 -15.66 6.94
CA ILE A 349 8.05 -15.46 6.63
C ILE A 349 7.11 -16.43 7.38
N TYR A 350 7.56 -17.66 7.60
CA TYR A 350 6.80 -18.68 8.34
C TYR A 350 6.70 -18.40 9.84
N LYS A 351 7.71 -17.76 10.44
CA LYS A 351 7.68 -17.35 11.86
C LYS A 351 6.73 -16.18 12.07
N TYR A 352 6.68 -15.25 11.10
CA TYR A 352 5.78 -14.09 11.14
C TYR A 352 4.29 -14.42 10.91
N LYS A 353 3.96 -15.63 10.42
CA LYS A 353 2.58 -16.10 10.19
C LYS A 353 1.72 -15.04 9.47
N GLU A 354 0.56 -14.66 10.01
CA GLU A 354 -0.38 -13.71 9.40
C GLU A 354 0.24 -12.31 9.19
N SER A 355 1.17 -11.89 10.05
CA SER A 355 1.81 -10.57 9.93
C SER A 355 2.69 -10.45 8.68
N GLY A 356 3.16 -11.60 8.16
CA GLY A 356 3.95 -11.68 6.94
C GLY A 356 3.24 -11.12 5.70
N ILE A 357 1.92 -10.96 5.70
CA ILE A 357 1.23 -10.34 4.56
C ILE A 357 1.65 -8.89 4.30
N LEU A 358 2.08 -8.16 5.35
CA LEU A 358 2.41 -6.73 5.26
C LEU A 358 3.57 -6.45 4.29
N VAL A 359 4.53 -7.38 4.13
CA VAL A 359 5.61 -7.21 3.14
C VAL A 359 5.09 -7.23 1.70
N PHE A 360 4.03 -7.98 1.42
CA PHE A 360 3.45 -8.05 0.08
C PHE A 360 2.56 -6.86 -0.22
N PHE A 361 1.85 -6.33 0.78
CA PHE A 361 1.15 -5.05 0.62
C PHE A 361 2.12 -3.90 0.36
N PHE A 362 3.24 -3.85 1.08
CA PHE A 362 4.27 -2.86 0.76
C PHE A 362 4.81 -3.00 -0.66
N LEU A 363 5.14 -4.23 -1.10
CA LEU A 363 5.63 -4.45 -2.47
C LEU A 363 4.58 -4.02 -3.50
N GLN A 364 3.30 -4.31 -3.25
CA GLN A 364 2.18 -3.85 -4.06
C GLN A 364 2.17 -2.32 -4.21
N TYR A 365 2.23 -1.58 -3.11
CA TYR A 365 2.20 -0.12 -3.14
C TYR A 365 3.52 0.48 -3.62
N PHE A 366 4.66 -0.19 -3.41
CA PHE A 366 5.92 0.21 -4.00
C PHE A 366 5.83 0.22 -5.53
N VAL A 367 5.26 -0.84 -6.13
CA VAL A 367 5.00 -0.89 -7.59
C VAL A 367 4.04 0.23 -8.04
N LEU A 368 3.04 0.58 -7.22
CA LEU A 368 2.14 1.71 -7.52
C LEU A 368 2.94 3.01 -7.64
N VAL A 369 3.80 3.33 -6.68
CA VAL A 369 4.56 4.60 -6.70
C VAL A 369 5.62 4.63 -7.80
N GLN A 370 6.10 3.48 -8.27
CA GLN A 370 7.00 3.43 -9.43
C GLN A 370 6.30 3.70 -10.77
N THR A 371 4.98 3.54 -10.85
CA THR A 371 4.24 3.55 -12.13
C THR A 371 3.15 4.61 -12.22
N SER A 372 2.65 5.12 -11.10
CA SER A 372 1.52 6.06 -11.08
C SER A 372 1.45 6.98 -9.88
N GLY A 373 2.26 6.77 -8.83
CA GLY A 373 2.23 7.62 -7.63
C GLY A 373 3.28 8.74 -7.62
N CYS A 374 3.20 9.58 -6.58
CA CYS A 374 4.19 10.61 -6.22
C CYS A 374 4.48 10.58 -4.71
N THR A 375 5.53 11.28 -4.29
CA THR A 375 6.02 11.27 -2.90
C THR A 375 4.96 11.75 -1.90
N TYR A 376 4.18 12.78 -2.25
CA TYR A 376 3.25 13.42 -1.32
C TYR A 376 1.83 12.80 -1.29
N ALA A 377 1.42 12.08 -2.33
CA ALA A 377 0.06 11.53 -2.40
C ALA A 377 0.00 10.03 -2.07
N SER A 378 1.14 9.33 -2.09
CA SER A 378 1.20 7.87 -1.91
C SER A 378 1.39 7.48 -0.45
N PHE A 379 0.42 7.80 0.41
CA PHE A 379 0.53 7.55 1.85
C PHE A 379 0.63 6.05 2.20
N GLU A 380 0.03 5.16 1.40
CA GLU A 380 0.10 3.71 1.62
C GLU A 380 1.54 3.20 1.56
N PHE A 381 2.35 3.70 0.63
CA PHE A 381 3.77 3.35 0.54
C PHE A 381 4.51 3.66 1.85
N TRP A 382 4.29 4.85 2.40
CA TRP A 382 4.90 5.27 3.66
C TRP A 382 4.39 4.47 4.86
N TYR A 383 3.08 4.23 4.91
CA TYR A 383 2.47 3.53 6.04
C TYR A 383 2.87 2.05 6.08
N PHE A 384 2.83 1.36 4.93
CA PHE A 384 3.28 -0.04 4.87
C PHE A 384 4.80 -0.15 5.08
N GLY A 385 5.59 0.83 4.62
CA GLY A 385 7.02 0.91 4.94
C GLY A 385 7.28 1.01 6.44
N ALA A 386 6.55 1.90 7.13
CA ALA A 386 6.59 2.03 8.59
C ALA A 386 6.13 0.75 9.30
N ALA A 387 5.08 0.09 8.79
CA ALA A 387 4.56 -1.14 9.37
C ALA A 387 5.58 -2.29 9.30
N ILE A 388 6.30 -2.39 8.18
CA ILE A 388 7.37 -3.38 8.00
C ILE A 388 8.54 -3.10 8.91
N ILE A 389 8.95 -1.82 9.07
CA ILE A 389 9.97 -1.46 10.07
C ILE A 389 9.54 -1.95 11.46
N GLY A 390 8.29 -1.68 11.83
CA GLY A 390 7.70 -2.17 13.07
C GLY A 390 7.79 -3.68 13.28
N LEU A 391 7.43 -4.47 12.25
CA LEU A 391 7.61 -5.93 12.25
C LEU A 391 9.08 -6.36 12.35
N GLY A 392 9.98 -5.63 11.70
CA GLY A 392 11.42 -5.85 11.75
C GLY A 392 11.99 -5.74 13.16
N TYR A 393 11.35 -4.97 14.05
CA TYR A 393 11.72 -4.88 15.47
C TYR A 393 11.18 -6.01 16.35
N ILE A 394 10.29 -6.88 15.85
CA ILE A 394 9.90 -8.07 16.60
C ILE A 394 11.14 -8.96 16.78
N ASN A 395 11.46 -9.29 18.03
CA ASN A 395 12.53 -10.21 18.33
C ASN A 395 12.01 -11.65 18.24
N LEU A 396 12.35 -12.34 17.14
CA LEU A 396 11.90 -13.70 16.88
C LEU A 396 12.55 -14.74 17.80
N THR A 397 13.59 -14.39 18.56
CA THR A 397 14.29 -15.31 19.47
C THR A 397 13.55 -15.54 20.78
N ASN A 398 12.55 -14.70 21.12
CA ASN A 398 11.84 -14.79 22.40
C ASN A 398 10.55 -15.63 22.36
N GLU A 399 10.11 -16.09 21.18
CA GLU A 399 8.90 -16.91 21.04
C GLU A 399 9.18 -18.43 21.04
N GLU A 400 10.43 -18.86 20.83
CA GLU A 400 10.80 -20.28 20.94
C GLU A 400 10.91 -20.78 22.40
N ILE A 401 10.83 -19.90 23.41
CA ILE A 401 10.93 -20.27 24.85
C ILE A 401 9.57 -20.15 25.58
N LYS A 402 8.51 -19.65 24.94
CA LYS A 402 7.19 -19.47 25.58
C LYS A 402 6.06 -20.33 25.00
N SER A 403 6.39 -21.41 24.28
CA SER A 403 5.39 -22.31 23.69
C SER A 403 5.38 -23.75 24.22
N ASN A 404 6.03 -24.06 25.34
CA ASN A 404 5.95 -25.42 25.92
C ASN A 404 6.04 -25.51 27.46
N ASP A 405 5.59 -24.47 28.18
CA ASP A 405 5.41 -24.58 29.63
C ASP A 405 3.92 -24.70 29.98
N SER A 406 3.35 -25.83 29.57
CA SER A 406 2.11 -26.36 30.13
C SER A 406 2.30 -27.85 30.39
N ARG A 407 2.95 -28.15 31.52
CA ARG A 407 2.77 -29.36 32.35
C ARG A 407 2.87 -30.71 31.61
N GLY A 408 4.03 -31.33 31.78
CA GLY A 408 4.22 -32.79 31.71
C GLY A 408 5.47 -33.14 32.50
N TYR A 409 5.34 -33.27 33.82
CA TYR A 409 6.38 -33.83 34.70
C TYR A 409 6.64 -35.30 34.38
N ALA A 410 7.91 -35.72 34.57
CA ALA A 410 8.40 -37.08 34.87
C ALA A 410 8.20 -38.15 33.77
N THR A 411 9.10 -39.05 33.39
CA THR A 411 10.40 -39.63 33.85
C THR A 411 10.88 -40.47 32.63
N GLY A 412 12.18 -40.63 32.35
CA GLY A 412 13.02 -41.66 32.97
C GLY A 412 12.71 -43.08 32.44
N ASP A 413 13.66 -43.63 31.67
CA ASP A 413 13.91 -45.05 31.31
C ASP A 413 12.96 -45.83 30.37
N HIS A 414 13.46 -46.09 29.15
CA HIS A 414 13.72 -47.42 28.57
C HIS A 414 14.65 -47.35 27.36
#